data_AF-A0A6P8IPG3-F1
#
_entry.id   AF-A0A6P8IPG3-F1
#
_cell.length_a   1.000
_cell.length_b   1.000
_cell.length_c   1.000
_cell.angle_alpha   90.00
_cell.angle_beta   90.00
_cell.angle_gamma   90.00
#
_symmetry.space_group_name_H-M   'P 1'
#
loop_
_entity.id
_entity.type
_entity.pdbx_description
1 polymer ?
#
loop_
_entity_poly.entity_id
_entity_poly.type
_entity_poly.pdbx_seq_one_letter_code
_entity_poly.pdbx_strand_id
1 'polypeptide(L)'
;MDESILSSIYKNESKNCEHSKNLPIFIRGNVNYGMGRGGKELGIPTANYPEEVVEKYSSLINTGIYCGWAKVDGGEVYKMVMSVGWNPYYKNNKKSMETHIIHAFENDFYGSQLSVVITGHLRPEKSYPSLQDLIDAIHNDISQAKEVLDEPENKSYMTHSFFTCNDSASTNNESQNRS
;
A
#
# COMPACT_ATOMS: atom_id res chain seq x y z
N MET A 1 -18.13 -17.52 22.28
CA MET A 1 -17.04 -18.10 21.46
C MET A 1 -15.74 -17.66 22.12
N ASP A 2 -14.78 -18.55 22.28
CA ASP A 2 -13.58 -18.32 23.11
C ASP A 2 -12.53 -17.49 22.34
N GLU A 3 -12.13 -16.34 22.90
CA GLU A 3 -11.09 -15.44 22.35
C GLU A 3 -9.76 -16.16 22.10
N SER A 4 -9.44 -17.20 22.89
CA SER A 4 -8.23 -18.01 22.70
C SER A 4 -8.30 -18.90 21.45
N ILE A 5 -9.49 -19.31 21.05
CA ILE A 5 -9.74 -20.07 19.81
C ILE A 5 -9.62 -19.12 18.61
N LEU A 6 -10.18 -17.90 18.68
CA LEU A 6 -10.01 -16.89 17.64
C LEU A 6 -8.52 -16.57 17.43
N SER A 7 -7.79 -16.26 18.50
CA SER A 7 -6.34 -15.97 18.43
C SER A 7 -5.54 -17.14 17.87
N SER A 8 -5.90 -18.38 18.20
CA SER A 8 -5.22 -19.58 17.69
C SER A 8 -5.54 -19.87 16.23
N ILE A 9 -6.77 -19.57 15.77
CA ILE A 9 -7.15 -19.66 14.36
C ILE A 9 -6.39 -18.62 13.53
N TYR A 10 -6.35 -17.36 13.99
CA TYR A 10 -5.57 -16.30 13.32
C TYR A 10 -4.06 -16.60 13.31
N LYS A 11 -3.50 -17.15 14.40
CA LYS A 11 -2.09 -17.56 14.46
C LYS A 11 -1.77 -18.77 13.58
N ASN A 12 -2.72 -19.67 13.34
CA ASN A 12 -2.52 -20.82 12.45
C ASN A 12 -2.70 -20.47 10.97
N GLU A 13 -3.63 -19.58 10.61
CA GLU A 13 -3.79 -19.13 9.22
C GLU A 13 -2.62 -18.25 8.76
N SER A 14 -2.01 -17.49 9.66
CA SER A 14 -0.81 -16.68 9.40
C SER A 14 0.45 -17.50 9.05
N LYS A 15 0.45 -18.82 9.32
CA LYS A 15 1.62 -19.68 9.09
C LYS A 15 1.61 -20.49 7.78
N ASN A 16 0.54 -20.41 6.99
CA ASN A 16 0.43 -21.18 5.74
C ASN A 16 -0.10 -20.36 4.55
N CYS A 17 0.47 -19.17 4.32
CA CYS A 17 0.26 -18.45 3.08
C CYS A 17 1.51 -18.58 2.19
N GLU A 18 1.46 -19.47 1.19
CA GLU A 18 2.48 -19.64 0.13
C GLU A 18 2.70 -18.38 -0.77
N HIS A 19 2.17 -17.22 -0.39
CA HIS A 19 2.25 -15.96 -1.12
C HIS A 19 3.42 -15.07 -0.68
N SER A 20 4.30 -15.59 0.19
CA SER A 20 5.38 -14.88 0.89
C SER A 20 6.69 -14.68 0.10
N LYS A 21 6.80 -15.10 -1.17
CA LYS A 21 8.12 -15.17 -1.82
C LYS A 21 8.80 -13.83 -2.15
N ASN A 22 8.09 -12.70 -2.10
CA ASN A 22 8.62 -11.42 -2.60
C ASN A 22 8.58 -10.26 -1.59
N LEU A 23 8.22 -10.48 -0.32
CA LEU A 23 8.21 -9.42 0.70
C LEU A 23 9.59 -9.32 1.41
N PRO A 24 10.04 -8.11 1.79
CA PRO A 24 9.38 -6.80 1.61
C PRO A 24 9.51 -6.24 0.19
N ILE A 25 8.55 -5.41 -0.23
CA ILE A 25 8.57 -4.72 -1.54
C ILE A 25 8.63 -3.21 -1.32
N PHE A 26 9.56 -2.55 -2.03
CA PHE A 26 9.81 -1.12 -1.95
C PHE A 26 9.30 -0.43 -3.20
N ILE A 27 8.38 0.51 -3.03
CA ILE A 27 7.75 1.24 -4.14
C ILE A 27 7.84 2.74 -3.87
N ARG A 28 8.19 3.49 -4.90
CA ARG A 28 8.22 4.96 -4.88
C ARG A 28 7.58 5.50 -6.15
N GLY A 29 6.77 6.54 -6.02
CA GLY A 29 6.12 7.20 -7.14
C GLY A 29 5.28 8.39 -6.69
N ASN A 30 5.00 9.30 -7.62
CA ASN A 30 4.19 10.48 -7.32
C ASN A 30 2.71 10.11 -7.28
N VAL A 31 1.99 10.60 -6.28
CA VAL A 31 0.56 10.32 -6.13
C VAL A 31 -0.21 10.90 -7.29
N ASN A 32 -0.89 10.03 -8.05
CA ASN A 32 -1.75 10.43 -9.14
C ASN A 32 -3.17 10.72 -8.62
N TYR A 33 -3.90 11.54 -9.37
CA TYR A 33 -5.34 11.67 -9.18
C TYR A 33 -6.00 10.33 -9.52
N GLY A 34 -6.57 9.70 -8.51
CA GLY A 34 -7.42 8.53 -8.70
C GLY A 34 -8.81 8.93 -9.21
N MET A 35 -9.64 7.93 -9.47
CA MET A 35 -11.04 8.12 -9.91
C MET A 35 -11.99 8.54 -8.77
N GLY A 36 -11.48 8.82 -7.56
CA GLY A 36 -12.27 9.33 -6.44
C GLY A 36 -13.45 8.44 -6.06
N ARG A 37 -13.30 7.11 -6.11
CA ARG A 37 -14.38 6.12 -5.94
C ARG A 37 -14.89 5.99 -4.49
N GLY A 38 -15.31 7.09 -3.88
CA GLY A 38 -15.99 7.10 -2.58
C GLY A 38 -15.11 6.87 -1.36
N GLY A 39 -13.83 6.48 -1.49
CA GLY A 39 -12.94 6.26 -0.34
C GLY A 39 -12.92 7.45 0.64
N LYS A 40 -12.84 8.69 0.12
CA LYS A 40 -12.96 9.91 0.94
C LYS A 40 -14.31 10.02 1.66
N GLU A 41 -15.41 9.73 0.97
CA GLU A 41 -16.77 9.77 1.53
C GLU A 41 -16.99 8.68 2.59
N LEU A 42 -16.25 7.58 2.48
CA LEU A 42 -16.22 6.47 3.43
C LEU A 42 -15.22 6.67 4.58
N GLY A 43 -14.48 7.80 4.61
CA GLY A 43 -13.44 8.08 5.61
C GLY A 43 -12.13 7.31 5.41
N ILE A 44 -11.95 6.64 4.27
CA ILE A 44 -10.77 5.84 3.91
C ILE A 44 -10.18 6.38 2.58
N PRO A 45 -9.58 7.58 2.58
CA PRO A 45 -8.96 8.15 1.38
C PRO A 45 -7.81 7.28 0.87
N THR A 46 -7.71 7.08 -0.44
CA THR A 46 -6.62 6.33 -1.07
C THR A 46 -5.77 7.20 -2.01
N ALA A 47 -4.46 7.00 -1.95
CA ALA A 47 -3.48 7.53 -2.88
C ALA A 47 -3.20 6.50 -3.98
N ASN A 48 -3.20 6.93 -5.23
CA ASN A 48 -3.04 6.03 -6.38
C ASN A 48 -1.64 6.18 -6.97
N TYR A 49 -0.98 5.07 -7.30
CA TYR A 49 0.25 5.10 -8.08
C TYR A 49 -0.03 5.29 -9.59
N PRO A 50 0.86 5.98 -10.32
CA PRO A 50 0.80 6.06 -11.78
C PRO A 50 0.92 4.67 -12.41
N GLU A 51 0.35 4.50 -13.59
CA GLU A 51 0.35 3.24 -14.32
C GLU A 51 1.76 2.73 -14.57
N GLU A 52 2.70 3.61 -14.95
CA GLU A 52 4.09 3.22 -15.21
C GLU A 52 4.82 2.73 -13.95
N VAL A 53 4.36 3.13 -12.76
CA VAL A 53 4.87 2.59 -11.49
C VAL A 53 4.25 1.22 -11.27
N VAL A 54 2.94 1.07 -11.41
CA VAL A 54 2.23 -0.20 -11.19
C VAL A 54 2.74 -1.31 -12.13
N GLU A 55 2.99 -1.01 -13.40
CA GLU A 55 3.46 -1.99 -14.38
C GLU A 55 4.79 -2.64 -13.97
N LYS A 56 5.71 -1.88 -13.34
CA LYS A 56 7.02 -2.38 -12.85
C LYS A 56 6.88 -3.47 -11.78
N TYR A 57 5.79 -3.44 -11.00
CA TYR A 57 5.55 -4.39 -9.90
C TYR A 57 4.43 -5.38 -10.21
N SER A 58 3.80 -5.28 -11.39
CA SER A 58 2.59 -6.03 -11.74
C SER A 58 2.78 -7.56 -11.74
N SER A 59 3.99 -8.05 -12.04
CA SER A 59 4.34 -9.47 -11.98
C SER A 59 4.81 -9.93 -10.60
N LEU A 60 5.24 -9.00 -9.75
CA LEU A 60 5.77 -9.27 -8.40
C LEU A 60 4.68 -9.32 -7.33
N ILE A 61 3.62 -8.53 -7.51
CA ILE A 61 2.55 -8.35 -6.53
C ILE A 61 1.25 -8.93 -7.09
N ASN A 62 0.72 -9.95 -6.40
CA ASN A 62 -0.59 -10.52 -6.72
C ASN A 62 -1.72 -9.55 -6.32
N THR A 63 -2.93 -9.78 -6.82
CA THR A 63 -4.09 -9.00 -6.38
C THR A 63 -4.44 -9.36 -4.94
N GLY A 64 -4.76 -8.37 -4.12
CA GLY A 64 -5.04 -8.56 -2.70
C GLY A 64 -4.92 -7.28 -1.90
N ILE A 65 -5.04 -7.45 -0.58
CA ILE A 65 -4.84 -6.39 0.40
C ILE A 65 -3.54 -6.66 1.14
N TYR A 66 -2.73 -5.62 1.24
CA TYR A 66 -1.40 -5.63 1.82
C TYR A 66 -1.29 -4.60 2.94
N CYS A 67 -0.32 -4.78 3.82
CA CYS A 67 0.04 -3.81 4.86
C CYS A 67 1.53 -3.47 4.80
N GLY A 68 1.86 -2.33 5.39
CA GLY A 68 3.25 -1.87 5.43
C GLY A 68 3.40 -0.48 6.00
N TRP A 69 4.45 0.20 5.56
CA TRP A 69 4.80 1.55 5.97
C TRP A 69 4.74 2.49 4.77
N ALA A 70 4.29 3.72 4.98
CA ALA A 70 4.20 4.77 3.98
C ALA A 70 4.83 6.07 4.48
N LYS A 71 5.44 6.80 3.56
CA LYS A 71 5.94 8.16 3.78
C LYS A 71 5.55 9.04 2.59
N VAL A 72 5.05 10.23 2.89
CA VAL A 72 4.75 11.26 1.90
C VAL A 72 5.85 12.32 1.96
N ASP A 73 6.52 12.56 0.84
CA ASP A 73 7.65 13.48 0.70
C ASP A 73 8.69 13.30 1.83
N GLY A 74 9.07 14.39 2.51
CA GLY A 74 9.99 14.40 3.64
C GLY A 74 9.32 14.16 5.01
N GLY A 75 8.04 13.82 5.04
CA GLY A 75 7.25 13.69 6.27
C GLY A 75 7.56 12.45 7.11
N GLU A 76 6.71 12.24 8.11
CA GLU A 76 6.78 11.07 9.01
C GLU A 76 6.38 9.77 8.29
N VAL A 77 6.81 8.65 8.86
CA VAL A 77 6.45 7.31 8.39
C VAL A 77 5.23 6.80 9.16
N TYR A 78 4.19 6.41 8.43
CA TYR A 78 2.93 5.93 8.99
C TYR A 78 2.64 4.49 8.54
N LYS A 79 1.83 3.78 9.32
CA LYS A 79 1.26 2.49 8.90
C LYS A 79 0.32 2.71 7.71
N MET A 80 0.20 1.72 6.84
CA MET A 80 -0.69 1.78 5.69
C MET A 80 -1.29 0.42 5.36
N VAL A 81 -2.42 0.46 4.64
CA VAL A 81 -2.93 -0.67 3.86
C VAL A 81 -2.90 -0.31 2.37
N MET A 82 -2.70 -1.31 1.52
CA MET A 82 -2.71 -1.16 0.07
C MET A 82 -3.63 -2.20 -0.56
N SER A 83 -4.54 -1.75 -1.42
CA SER A 83 -5.26 -2.60 -2.35
C SER A 83 -4.51 -2.71 -3.67
N VAL A 84 -4.32 -3.94 -4.13
CA VAL A 84 -3.82 -4.23 -5.49
C VAL A 84 -4.91 -5.01 -6.22
N GLY A 85 -5.44 -4.44 -7.29
CA GLY A 85 -6.58 -5.01 -8.02
C GLY A 85 -6.55 -4.69 -9.50
N TRP A 86 -7.38 -5.37 -10.30
CA TRP A 86 -7.51 -5.10 -11.74
C TRP A 86 -8.35 -3.86 -12.00
N ASN A 87 -7.89 -3.01 -12.93
CA ASN A 87 -8.60 -1.79 -13.31
C ASN A 87 -9.67 -2.08 -14.39
N PRO A 88 -10.97 -1.92 -14.09
CA PRO A 88 -12.05 -2.20 -15.05
C PRO A 88 -12.04 -1.30 -16.29
N TYR A 89 -11.52 -0.08 -16.19
CA TYR A 89 -11.48 0.87 -17.30
C TYR A 89 -10.51 0.43 -18.40
N TYR A 90 -9.47 -0.32 -18.04
CA TYR A 90 -8.53 -0.92 -18.99
C TYR A 90 -8.90 -2.35 -19.36
N LYS A 91 -10.20 -2.67 -19.33
CA LYS A 91 -10.72 -4.03 -19.60
C LYS A 91 -10.06 -5.10 -18.72
N ASN A 92 -9.70 -4.75 -17.49
CA ASN A 92 -8.95 -5.60 -16.56
C ASN A 92 -7.58 -6.09 -17.08
N ASN A 93 -6.97 -5.38 -18.01
CA ASN A 93 -5.63 -5.72 -18.51
C ASN A 93 -4.49 -5.09 -17.70
N LYS A 94 -4.81 -4.13 -16.81
CA LYS A 94 -3.82 -3.42 -15.99
C LYS A 94 -4.23 -3.48 -14.53
N LYS A 95 -3.25 -3.68 -13.65
CA LYS A 95 -3.44 -3.57 -12.20
C LYS A 95 -3.48 -2.10 -11.78
N SER A 96 -3.99 -1.87 -10.58
CA SER A 96 -3.97 -0.62 -9.84
C SER A 96 -3.40 -0.88 -8.45
N MET A 97 -2.72 0.11 -7.87
CA MET A 97 -2.24 0.07 -6.49
C MET A 97 -2.75 1.31 -5.76
N GLU A 98 -3.61 1.08 -4.77
CA GLU A 98 -4.28 2.12 -3.99
C GLU A 98 -3.86 2.03 -2.53
N THR A 99 -3.19 3.05 -2.00
CA THR A 99 -2.69 3.09 -0.62
C THR A 99 -3.56 3.96 0.25
N HIS A 100 -4.10 3.40 1.33
CA HIS A 100 -4.65 4.16 2.44
C HIS A 100 -3.61 4.24 3.56
N ILE A 101 -3.13 5.46 3.82
CA ILE A 101 -2.24 5.74 4.94
C ILE A 101 -3.10 5.88 6.20
N ILE A 102 -2.76 5.15 7.26
CA ILE A 102 -3.49 5.14 8.53
C ILE A 102 -3.06 6.38 9.35
N HIS A 103 -3.38 7.54 8.79
CA HIS A 103 -3.14 8.86 9.35
C HIS A 103 -4.11 9.87 8.71
N ALA A 104 -4.56 10.85 9.48
CA ALA A 104 -5.42 11.91 8.99
C ALA A 104 -4.56 13.10 8.53
N PHE A 105 -4.47 13.31 7.22
CA PHE A 105 -3.82 14.49 6.65
C PHE A 105 -4.82 15.65 6.58
N GLU A 106 -4.36 16.87 6.84
CA GLU A 106 -5.19 18.08 6.71
C GLU A 106 -5.53 18.42 5.25
N ASN A 107 -4.62 18.10 4.33
CA ASN A 107 -4.72 18.40 2.92
C ASN A 107 -4.44 17.17 2.07
N ASP A 108 -4.99 17.17 0.86
CA ASP A 108 -4.58 16.21 -0.17
C ASP A 108 -3.12 16.41 -0.55
N PHE A 109 -2.46 15.32 -0.94
CA PHE A 109 -1.04 15.30 -1.32
C PHE A 109 -0.85 14.75 -2.74
N TYR A 110 -1.72 15.15 -3.67
CA TYR A 110 -1.55 14.82 -5.08
C TYR A 110 -0.24 15.42 -5.62
N GLY A 111 0.48 14.66 -6.45
CA GLY A 111 1.78 15.05 -6.98
C GLY A 111 2.95 14.84 -6.00
N SER A 112 2.69 14.70 -4.69
CA SER A 112 3.72 14.34 -3.71
C SER A 112 4.29 12.96 -3.97
N GLN A 113 5.55 12.77 -3.60
CA GLN A 113 6.20 11.48 -3.66
C GLN A 113 5.69 10.59 -2.54
N LEU A 114 5.02 9.49 -2.88
CA LEU A 114 4.67 8.43 -1.95
C LEU A 114 5.73 7.34 -2.03
N SER A 115 6.35 7.05 -0.88
CA SER A 115 7.24 5.90 -0.69
C SER A 115 6.54 4.89 0.21
N VAL A 116 6.54 3.62 -0.17
CA VAL A 116 5.96 2.53 0.64
C VAL A 116 6.88 1.33 0.73
N VAL A 117 6.84 0.68 1.89
CA VAL A 117 7.46 -0.63 2.14
C VAL A 117 6.34 -1.59 2.50
N ILE A 118 6.00 -2.50 1.59
CA ILE A 118 5.02 -3.55 1.82
C ILE A 118 5.71 -4.67 2.60
N THR A 119 5.18 -5.03 3.77
CA THR A 119 5.78 -6.05 4.65
C THR A 119 4.86 -7.22 4.92
N GLY A 120 3.56 -7.12 4.61
CA GLY A 120 2.60 -8.20 4.82
C GLY A 120 1.50 -8.24 3.75
N HIS A 121 1.02 -9.46 3.48
CA HIS A 121 -0.21 -9.70 2.73
C HIS A 121 -1.30 -10.11 3.72
N LEU A 122 -2.41 -9.37 3.76
CA LEU A 122 -3.51 -9.60 4.70
C LEU A 122 -4.51 -10.62 4.15
N ARG A 123 -4.94 -10.45 2.89
CA ARG A 123 -5.95 -11.31 2.27
C ARG A 123 -6.02 -11.11 0.74
N PRO A 124 -6.52 -12.10 -0.01
CA PRO A 124 -6.84 -11.93 -1.43
C PRO A 124 -7.97 -10.91 -1.65
N GLU A 125 -8.12 -10.46 -2.90
CA GLU A 125 -9.23 -9.63 -3.34
C GLU A 125 -10.56 -10.37 -3.16
N LYS A 126 -11.60 -9.66 -2.73
CA LYS A 126 -12.92 -10.23 -2.46
C LYS A 126 -14.00 -9.27 -2.94
N SER A 127 -15.05 -9.82 -3.55
CA SER A 127 -16.27 -9.07 -3.85
C SER A 127 -17.20 -9.04 -2.64
N TYR A 128 -17.86 -7.91 -2.41
CA TYR A 128 -18.77 -7.71 -1.29
C TYR A 128 -20.20 -7.52 -1.78
N PRO A 129 -21.19 -8.17 -1.15
CA PRO A 129 -22.58 -8.10 -1.61
C PRO A 129 -23.25 -6.77 -1.27
N SER A 130 -22.69 -5.99 -0.34
CA SER A 130 -23.15 -4.64 -0.03
C SER A 130 -21.98 -3.68 0.23
N LEU A 131 -22.28 -2.38 0.21
CA LEU A 131 -21.34 -1.33 0.59
C LEU A 131 -20.90 -1.46 2.06
N GLN A 132 -21.81 -1.85 2.96
CA GLN A 132 -21.49 -2.01 4.38
C GLN A 132 -20.50 -3.16 4.59
N ASP A 133 -20.69 -4.30 3.91
CA ASP A 133 -19.75 -5.43 4.01
C ASP A 133 -18.34 -5.05 3.51
N LEU A 134 -18.27 -4.18 2.50
CA LEU A 134 -16.99 -3.64 2.02
C LEU A 134 -16.34 -2.74 3.08
N ILE A 135 -17.10 -1.82 3.68
CA ILE A 135 -16.60 -0.93 4.74
C ILE A 135 -16.10 -1.73 5.94
N ASP A 136 -16.88 -2.71 6.40
CA ASP A 136 -16.52 -3.55 7.54
C ASP A 136 -15.24 -4.34 7.28
N ALA A 137 -15.07 -4.86 6.05
CA ALA A 137 -13.86 -5.53 5.66
C ALA A 137 -12.65 -4.58 5.64
N ILE A 138 -12.78 -3.36 5.14
CA ILE A 138 -11.68 -2.40 5.13
C ILE A 138 -11.28 -2.01 6.55
N HIS A 139 -12.23 -1.80 7.45
CA HIS A 139 -11.93 -1.54 8.86
C HIS A 139 -11.21 -2.71 9.52
N ASN A 140 -11.63 -3.94 9.21
CA ASN A 140 -10.96 -5.14 9.69
C ASN A 140 -9.53 -5.25 9.12
N ASP A 141 -9.30 -4.91 7.85
CA ASP A 141 -7.97 -4.86 7.25
C ASP A 141 -7.07 -3.83 7.94
N ILE A 142 -7.60 -2.64 8.24
CA ILE A 142 -6.88 -1.58 8.98
C ILE A 142 -6.54 -2.05 10.40
N SER A 143 -7.47 -2.73 11.09
CA SER A 143 -7.24 -3.26 12.43
C SER A 143 -6.11 -4.29 12.43
N GLN A 144 -6.19 -5.27 11.53
CA GLN A 144 -5.16 -6.30 11.36
C GLN A 144 -3.81 -5.69 10.97
N ALA A 145 -3.79 -4.71 10.07
CA ALA A 145 -2.56 -4.01 9.70
C ALA A 145 -1.90 -3.35 10.91
N LYS A 146 -2.68 -2.69 11.78
CA LYS A 146 -2.14 -2.06 12.99
C LYS A 146 -1.45 -3.07 13.89
N GLU A 147 -2.07 -4.23 14.11
CA GLU A 147 -1.53 -5.31 14.94
C GLU A 147 -0.27 -5.92 14.30
N VAL A 148 -0.35 -6.36 13.05
CA VAL A 148 0.77 -6.99 12.32
C VAL A 148 1.99 -6.08 12.24
N LEU A 149 1.79 -4.77 12.07
CA LEU A 149 2.89 -3.80 11.96
C LEU A 149 3.50 -3.41 13.31
N ASP A 150 2.88 -3.76 14.45
CA ASP A 150 3.50 -3.59 15.77
C ASP A 150 4.42 -4.75 16.16
N GLU A 151 4.34 -5.89 15.45
CA GLU A 151 5.27 -7.00 15.64
C GLU A 151 6.73 -6.58 15.33
N PRO A 152 7.72 -7.00 16.14
CA PRO A 152 9.09 -6.47 16.05
C PRO A 152 9.73 -6.53 14.66
N GLU A 153 9.50 -7.62 13.92
CA GLU A 153 10.03 -7.82 12.57
C GLU A 153 9.49 -6.76 11.60
N ASN A 154 8.18 -6.54 11.61
CA ASN A 154 7.53 -5.54 10.76
C ASN A 154 7.84 -4.12 11.21
N LYS A 155 7.88 -3.88 12.52
CA LYS A 155 8.12 -2.55 13.11
C LYS A 155 9.48 -1.97 12.74
N SER A 156 10.47 -2.83 12.56
CA SER A 156 11.82 -2.42 12.15
C SER A 156 11.86 -1.66 10.81
N TYR A 157 10.90 -1.92 9.91
CA TYR A 157 10.83 -1.24 8.61
C TYR A 157 10.39 0.22 8.67
N MET A 158 9.79 0.67 9.78
CA MET A 158 9.43 2.08 9.98
C MET A 158 10.65 3.00 9.87
N THR A 159 11.83 2.52 10.27
CA THR A 159 13.09 3.27 10.24
C THR A 159 14.02 2.85 9.11
N HIS A 160 13.52 2.14 8.10
CA HIS A 160 14.34 1.64 7.00
C HIS A 160 14.94 2.80 6.17
N SER A 161 16.19 2.64 5.71
CA SER A 161 16.93 3.67 4.95
C SER A 161 16.24 4.08 3.64
N PHE A 162 15.36 3.24 3.11
CA PHE A 162 14.50 3.58 1.98
C PHE A 162 13.70 4.87 2.21
N PHE A 163 13.30 5.17 3.45
CA PHE A 163 12.57 6.41 3.78
C PHE A 163 13.47 7.64 4.00
N THR A 164 14.79 7.47 3.99
CA THR A 164 15.77 8.55 4.23
C THR A 164 16.67 8.83 3.03
N CYS A 165 16.80 7.90 2.08
CA CYS A 165 17.51 8.12 0.83
C CYS A 165 16.71 9.07 -0.08
N ASN A 166 17.18 10.32 -0.20
CA ASN A 166 16.74 11.24 -1.24
C ASN A 166 17.36 10.79 -2.57
N ASP A 167 16.55 10.64 -3.62
CA ASP A 167 17.02 10.40 -4.99
C ASP A 167 17.64 11.69 -5.58
N SER A 168 18.70 12.21 -4.96
CA SER A 168 19.45 13.36 -5.47
C SER A 168 20.48 12.91 -6.52
N ALA A 169 20.03 12.26 -7.59
CA ALA A 169 20.91 11.85 -8.69
C ALA A 169 20.15 11.71 -10.02
N SER A 170 19.66 12.82 -10.61
CA SER A 170 19.36 12.93 -12.06
C SER A 170 19.02 14.38 -12.47
N THR A 171 19.96 15.32 -12.30
CA THR A 171 19.99 16.57 -13.09
C THR A 171 21.41 17.08 -13.07
N ASN A 172 22.17 16.80 -14.14
CA ASN A 172 23.48 17.32 -14.60
C ASN A 172 23.91 16.34 -15.70
N ASN A 173 24.19 16.62 -16.97
CA ASN A 173 24.52 17.81 -17.73
C ASN A 173 24.33 17.47 -19.22
N GLU A 174 23.49 18.18 -19.96
CA GLU A 174 23.68 18.36 -21.41
C GLU A 174 23.58 19.85 -21.73
N SER A 175 24.69 20.53 -21.48
CA SER A 175 25.00 21.83 -22.03
C SER A 175 26.48 21.80 -22.34
N GLN A 176 26.83 21.31 -23.54
CA GLN A 176 27.99 21.69 -24.34
C GLN A 176 28.20 20.66 -25.46
N ASN A 177 27.78 21.00 -26.67
CA ASN A 177 28.67 21.01 -27.82
C ASN A 177 28.03 21.79 -28.97
N ARG A 178 28.27 23.11 -28.95
CA ARG A 178 28.51 23.87 -30.18
C ARG A 178 30.01 23.76 -30.46
N SER A 179 30.36 23.19 -31.60
CA SER A 179 31.44 23.64 -32.48
C SER A 179 31.17 23.05 -33.86
#